data_AF-A0A1V2RPF6-F1
#
_entry.id   AF-A0A1V2RPF6-F1
#
_cell.length_a   1.000
_cell.length_b   1.000
_cell.length_c   1.000
_cell.angle_alpha   90.00
_cell.angle_beta   90.00
_cell.angle_gamma   90.00
#
_symmetry.space_group_name_H-M   'P 1'
#
loop_
_entity.id
_entity.type
_entity.pdbx_description
1 polymer ?
#
loop_
_entity_poly.entity_id
_entity_poly.type
_entity_poly.pdbx_seq_one_letter_code
_entity_poly.pdbx_strand_id
1 'polypeptide(L)' 'MIGGQSFTVHDLTTVQRGGKRLHFASGETFTMQRTTVLWAARLVDPRLRRGRP' A
#
# COMPACT_ATOMS: atom_id res chain seq x y z
N MET A 1 0.48 7.49 -4.61
CA MET A 1 1.07 7.83 -5.91
C MET A 1 2.57 7.90 -5.73
N ILE A 2 3.36 7.24 -6.58
CA ILE A 2 4.82 7.34 -6.59
C ILE A 2 5.21 7.69 -8.02
N GLY A 3 5.97 8.77 -8.24
CA GLY A 3 6.34 9.21 -9.58
C GLY A 3 5.14 9.53 -10.51
N GLY A 4 4.00 9.95 -9.95
CA GLY A 4 2.78 10.21 -10.73
C GLY A 4 1.95 8.96 -11.07
N GLN A 5 2.35 7.77 -10.59
CA GLN A 5 1.64 6.52 -10.84
C GLN A 5 0.92 6.01 -9.58
N SER A 6 -0.26 5.43 -9.78
CA SER A 6 -1.04 4.80 -8.71
C SER A 6 -0.53 3.39 -8.46
N PHE A 7 -0.29 3.06 -7.19
CA PHE A 7 0.07 1.71 -6.77
C PHE A 7 -0.93 1.23 -5.71
N THR A 8 -1.42 0.02 -5.88
CA THR A 8 -2.30 -0.64 -4.91
C THR A 8 -1.45 -1.48 -3.99
N VAL A 9 -1.46 -1.15 -2.70
CA VAL A 9 -0.79 -1.97 -1.68
C VAL A 9 -1.60 -3.25 -1.48
N HIS A 10 -0.95 -4.39 -1.67
CA HIS A 10 -1.49 -5.71 -1.38
C HIS A 10 -1.15 -6.14 0.05
N ASP A 11 0.09 -5.89 0.48
CA ASP A 11 0.57 -6.26 1.81
C ASP A 11 1.60 -5.25 2.35
N LEU A 12 1.77 -5.24 3.67
CA LEU A 12 2.70 -4.37 4.39
C LEU A 12 3.40 -5.17 5.49
N THR A 13 4.73 -5.25 5.37
CA THR A 13 5.57 -5.94 6.35
C THR A 13 6.40 -4.94 7.14
N THR A 14 6.46 -5.10 8.46
CA THR A 14 7.39 -4.35 9.30
C THR A 14 8.80 -4.88 9.15
N VAL A 15 9.79 -4.00 8.94
CA VAL A 15 11.20 -4.39 8.90
C VAL A 15 11.96 -3.83 10.11
N GLN A 16 13.20 -4.29 10.29
CA GLN A 16 14.05 -3.85 11.39
C GLN A 16 14.19 -2.32 11.44
N ARG A 17 14.46 -1.79 12.64
CA ARG A 17 14.66 -0.34 12.89
C ARG A 17 13.44 0.54 12.53
N GLY A 18 12.23 -0.05 12.56
CA GLY A 18 10.97 0.69 12.39
C GLY A 18 10.57 0.95 10.94
N GLY A 19 11.35 0.49 9.96
CA GLY A 19 10.99 0.61 8.54
C GLY A 19 9.74 -0.20 8.18
N LYS A 20 9.23 0.02 6.97
CA LYS A 20 8.12 -0.74 6.39
C LYS A 20 8.46 -1.15 4.97
N ARG A 21 7.98 -2.32 4.54
CA ARG A 21 8.02 -2.75 3.16
C ARG A 21 6.61 -2.94 2.65
N LEU A 22 6.26 -2.19 1.61
CA LEU A 22 5.00 -2.32 0.89
C LEU A 22 5.21 -3.32 -0.24
N HIS A 23 4.26 -4.22 -0.40
CA HIS A 23 4.14 -5.10 -1.55
C HIS A 23 2.97 -4.59 -2.39
N PHE A 24 3.22 -4.25 -3.64
CA PHE A 24 2.17 -3.80 -4.55
C PHE A 24 1.53 -4.98 -5.27
N ALA A 25 0.28 -4.82 -5.68
CA ALA A 25 -0.46 -5.85 -6.41
C ALA A 25 0.17 -6.22 -7.76
N SER A 26 0.98 -5.32 -8.34
CA SER A 26 1.77 -5.52 -9.56
C SER A 26 3.10 -6.27 -9.34
N GLY A 27 3.45 -6.58 -8.08
CA GLY A 27 4.60 -7.40 -7.71
C GLY A 27 5.83 -6.61 -7.26
N GLU A 28 5.89 -5.30 -7.50
CA GLU A 28 6.98 -4.46 -7.02
C GLU A 28 6.89 -4.24 -5.51
N THR A 29 8.02 -3.85 -4.93
CA THR A 29 8.10 -3.52 -3.51
C THR A 29 8.67 -2.12 -3.29
N PHE A 30 8.18 -1.46 -2.25
CA PHE A 30 8.68 -0.16 -1.83
C PHE A 30 9.11 -0.23 -0.36
N THR A 31 10.38 0.06 -0.08
CA THR A 31 10.90 0.07 1.30
C THR A 31 10.91 1.50 1.83
N MET A 32 10.05 1.73 2.83
CA MET A 32 10.00 2.97 3.61
C MET A 32 11.02 2.90 4.75
N GLN A 33 11.90 3.90 4.81
CA GLN A 33 12.73 4.11 5.99
C GLN A 33 11.90 4.72 7.12
N ARG A 34 12.46 4.76 8.34
CA ARG A 34 11.76 5.28 9.52
C ARG A 34 11.27 6.73 9.38
N THR A 35 11.92 7.53 8.54
CA THR A 35 11.59 8.95 8.29
C THR A 35 10.82 9.15 6.98
N THR A 36 10.49 8.08 6.26
CA THR A 36 9.71 8.19 5.02
C THR A 36 8.24 8.37 5.36
N VAL A 37 7.66 9.49 4.95
CA VAL A 37 6.21 9.74 5.03
C VAL A 37 5.58 9.38 3.70
N LEU A 38 4.54 8.54 3.72
CA LEU A 38 3.76 8.18 2.56
C LEU A 38 2.28 8.38 2.85
N TRP A 39 1.59 9.09 1.95
CA TRP A 39 0.14 9.23 1.99
C TRP A 39 -0.51 8.11 1.19
N ALA A 40 -1.40 7.36 1.85
CA ALA A 40 -2.21 6.32 1.23
C ALA A 40 -3.68 6.66 1.38
N ALA A 41 -4.46 6.37 0.34
CA ALA A 41 -5.90 6.47 0.36
C ALA A 41 -6.48 5.07 0.12
N ARG A 42 -7.59 4.75 0.78
CA ARG A 42 -8.35 3.52 0.53
C ARG A 42 -9.57 3.85 -0.30
N LEU A 43 -9.76 3.14 -1.42
CA LEU A 43 -11.03 3.19 -2.14
C LEU A 43 -12.10 2.49 -1.28
N VAL A 44 -13.06 3.26 -0.79
CA VAL A 44 -14.24 2.73 -0.09
C VAL A 44 -15.42 2.90 -1.03
N ASP A 45 -15.77 1.83 -1.76
CA ASP A 45 -16.97 1.79 -2.58
C ASP A 45 -18.08 1.02 -1.85
N PRO A 46 -19.18 1.67 -1.46
CA PRO A 46 -20.33 1.02 -0.83
C PRO A 46 -20.97 -0.08 -1.68
N ARG A 47 -20.79 -0.03 -3.01
CA ARG A 47 -21.34 -1.01 -3.96
C ARG A 47 -20.49 -2.27 -4.05
N LEU A 48 -19.17 -2.17 -3.82
CA LEU A 48 -18.27 -3.33 -3.74
C LEU A 48 -18.51 -4.18 -2.49
N ARG A 49 -19.09 -3.59 -1.42
CA ARG A 49 -19.43 -4.32 -0.19
C ARG A 49 -20.63 -5.27 -0.34
N ARG A 50 -21.38 -5.23 -1.45
CA ARG A 50 -22.67 -5.93 -1.59
C ARG A 50 -22.65 -7.22 -2.41
N GLY A 51 -21.49 -7.80 -2.72
CA GLY A 51 -21.50 -9.09 -3.41
C GLY A 51 -20.18 -9.82 -3.50
N ARG A 52 -19.99 -10.82 -2.64
CA ARG A 52 -19.94 -12.23 -3.06
C ARG A 52 -20.16 -13.15 -1.85
N PRO A 53 -21.01 -14.19 -1.93
CA PRO A 53 -20.97 -15.33 -0.99
C PRO A 53 -19.67 -16.13 -1.13
#